data_AF-A0A4Y4KLL1-F1
#
_entry.id   AF-A0A4Y4KLL1-F1
#
_cell.length_a   1.000
_cell.length_b   1.000
_cell.length_c   1.000
_cell.angle_alpha   90.00
_cell.angle_beta   90.00
_cell.angle_gamma   90.00
#
_symmetry.space_group_name_H-M   'P 1'
#
loop_
_entity.id
_entity.type
_entity.pdbx_description
1 polymer ?
#
loop_
_entity_poly.entity_id
_entity_poly.type
_entity_poly.pdbx_seq_one_letter_code
_entity_poly.pdbx_strand_id
1 'polypeptide(L)'
;MGAWFARHSRDPVETGPPELVGLVVDGKAVRGSRDGGKSAIHLLAAVLHENQTVISQRQIAAKSNEIPAFAPLLERLDLRGHVITADAMHTQTDHAEQISA
;
A
#
# COMPACT_ATOMS: atom_id res chain seq x y z
N MET A 1 10.65 -17.61 -5.65
CA MET A 1 10.33 -16.76 -4.48
C MET A 1 11.46 -15.81 -4.13
N GLY A 2 12.72 -16.25 -3.94
CA GLY A 2 13.82 -15.36 -3.53
C GLY A 2 14.22 -14.26 -4.55
N ALA A 3 14.21 -14.57 -5.85
CA ALA A 3 14.57 -13.60 -6.89
C ALA A 3 13.57 -12.45 -7.08
N TRP A 4 12.32 -12.64 -6.64
CA TRP A 4 11.26 -11.63 -6.74
C TRP A 4 11.41 -10.59 -5.63
N PHE A 5 11.58 -11.04 -4.37
CA PHE A 5 11.94 -10.14 -3.27
C PHE A 5 13.25 -9.40 -3.55
N ALA A 6 14.27 -10.10 -4.05
CA ALA A 6 15.56 -9.51 -4.40
C ALA A 6 15.53 -8.52 -5.57
N ARG A 7 14.45 -8.48 -6.38
CA ARG A 7 14.26 -7.47 -7.43
C ARG A 7 13.65 -6.19 -6.88
N HIS A 8 12.73 -6.33 -5.94
CA HIS A 8 12.03 -5.20 -5.31
C HIS A 8 12.71 -4.73 -4.01
N SER A 9 13.87 -5.31 -3.66
CA SER A 9 14.72 -4.91 -2.54
C SER A 9 16.09 -4.36 -3.00
N ARG A 10 16.22 -3.91 -4.25
CA ARG A 10 17.53 -3.52 -4.81
C ARG A 10 17.95 -2.11 -4.42
N ASP A 11 19.25 -1.96 -4.19
CA ASP A 11 19.94 -0.66 -4.08
C ASP A 11 19.85 0.12 -5.41
N PRO A 12 19.53 1.43 -5.38
CA PRO A 12 19.32 2.22 -6.59
C PRO A 12 20.64 2.74 -7.14
N VAL A 13 21.43 1.89 -7.81
CA VAL A 13 22.56 2.35 -8.63
C VAL A 13 22.61 1.57 -9.94
N GLU A 14 21.75 1.91 -10.90
CA GLU A 14 22.03 1.73 -12.33
C GLU A 14 21.49 2.93 -13.13
N THR A 15 22.31 3.37 -14.08
CA THR A 15 22.24 4.66 -14.78
C THR A 15 21.22 4.65 -15.93
N GLY A 16 19.99 5.09 -15.62
CA GLY A 16 18.90 5.48 -16.52
C GLY A 16 17.83 6.19 -15.69
N PRO A 17 16.86 6.94 -16.27
CA PRO A 17 15.72 7.38 -15.47
C PRO A 17 15.06 6.13 -14.87
N PRO A 18 14.89 6.04 -13.54
CA PRO A 18 14.38 4.83 -12.93
C PRO A 18 13.00 4.52 -13.52
N GLU A 19 12.82 3.30 -14.02
CA GLU A 19 11.49 2.82 -14.35
C GLU A 19 10.70 2.77 -13.04
N LEU A 20 9.76 3.71 -12.89
CA LEU A 20 9.00 3.84 -11.65
C LEU A 20 7.99 2.71 -11.54
N VAL A 21 7.95 2.07 -10.39
CA VAL A 21 7.01 0.97 -10.11
C VAL A 21 5.73 1.52 -9.50
N GLY A 22 4.59 1.28 -10.14
CA GLY A 22 3.29 1.69 -9.59
C GLY A 22 2.89 0.88 -8.35
N LEU A 23 2.50 1.57 -7.27
CA LEU A 23 1.98 0.98 -6.04
C LEU A 23 0.60 1.58 -5.72
N VAL A 24 -0.45 0.76 -5.77
CA VAL A 24 -1.80 1.14 -5.31
C VAL A 24 -1.87 1.02 -3.80
N VAL A 25 -2.42 2.03 -3.13
CA VAL A 25 -2.93 1.92 -1.76
C VAL A 25 -4.45 2.09 -1.79
N ASP A 26 -5.18 1.04 -1.45
CA ASP A 26 -6.63 0.99 -1.62
C ASP A 26 -7.34 0.18 -0.53
N GLY A 27 -8.52 0.66 -0.16
CA GLY A 27 -9.43 0.08 0.81
C GLY A 27 -10.35 -0.97 0.20
N LYS A 28 -10.36 -2.18 0.77
CA LYS A 28 -11.15 -3.31 0.26
C LYS A 28 -11.99 -3.93 1.35
N ALA A 29 -13.27 -4.13 1.06
CA ALA A 29 -14.15 -4.96 1.87
C ALA A 29 -13.99 -6.44 1.48
N VAL A 30 -13.67 -7.30 2.45
CA VAL A 30 -13.50 -8.73 2.21
C VAL A 30 -14.87 -9.35 1.92
N ARG A 31 -15.06 -9.84 0.70
CA ARG A 31 -16.31 -10.47 0.28
C ARG A 31 -16.63 -11.68 1.17
N GLY A 32 -17.86 -11.75 1.67
CA GLY A 32 -18.32 -12.85 2.52
C GLY A 32 -17.91 -12.76 3.99
N SER A 33 -17.17 -11.72 4.41
CA SER A 33 -16.74 -11.56 5.81
C SER A 33 -17.82 -11.07 6.78
N ARG A 34 -18.94 -10.57 6.24
CA ARG A 34 -20.08 -10.11 7.05
C ARG A 34 -20.89 -11.32 7.50
N ASP A 35 -21.07 -11.45 8.81
CA ASP A 35 -21.75 -12.57 9.45
C ASP A 35 -22.67 -12.08 10.57
N GLY A 36 -23.98 -12.32 10.44
CA GLY A 36 -25.02 -12.37 11.50
C GLY A 36 -25.16 -11.24 12.53
N GLY A 37 -24.28 -10.24 12.52
CA GLY A 37 -24.12 -9.22 13.57
C GLY A 37 -22.72 -8.57 13.62
N LYS A 38 -21.73 -9.14 12.93
CA LYS A 38 -20.40 -8.54 12.72
C LYS A 38 -20.37 -7.74 11.42
N SER A 39 -19.80 -6.54 11.49
CA SER A 39 -19.50 -5.72 10.31
C SER A 39 -18.51 -6.43 9.39
N ALA A 40 -18.54 -6.09 8.10
CA ALA A 40 -17.56 -6.60 7.14
C ALA A 40 -16.13 -6.25 7.58
N ILE A 41 -15.18 -7.11 7.23
CA ILE A 41 -13.76 -6.84 7.40
C ILE A 41 -13.33 -5.88 6.28
N HIS A 42 -12.76 -4.75 6.69
CA HIS A 42 -12.14 -3.76 5.80
C HIS A 42 -10.62 -3.87 5.92
N LEU A 43 -9.95 -3.94 4.78
CA LEU A 43 -8.50 -4.00 4.66
C LEU A 43 -8.01 -2.80 3.86
N LEU A 44 -6.93 -2.18 4.29
CA LEU A 44 -6.12 -1.31 3.44
C LEU A 44 -4.98 -2.16 2.87
N ALA A 45 -4.80 -2.15 1.55
CA ALA A 45 -3.80 -2.97 0.88
C ALA A 45 -2.87 -2.12 0.01
N ALA A 46 -1.58 -2.45 0.03
CA ALA A 46 -0.57 -1.95 -0.88
C ALA A 46 -0.33 -3.00 -1.99
N VAL A 47 -0.57 -2.64 -3.25
CA VAL A 47 -0.61 -3.57 -4.39
C VAL A 47 0.26 -3.08 -5.55
N LEU A 48 1.15 -3.93 -6.05
CA LEU A 48 1.97 -3.60 -7.21
C LEU A 48 1.12 -3.58 -8.49
N HIS A 49 1.28 -2.54 -9.30
CA HIS A 49 0.54 -2.38 -10.56
C HIS A 49 0.87 -3.48 -11.58
N GLU A 50 2.15 -3.87 -11.67
CA GLU A 50 2.67 -4.80 -12.69
C GLU A 50 1.96 -6.16 -12.68
N ASN A 51 1.74 -6.70 -11.47
CA ASN A 51 1.30 -8.08 -11.30
C ASN A 51 0.15 -8.24 -10.29
N GLN A 52 -0.42 -7.12 -9.81
CA GLN A 52 -1.51 -7.09 -8.84
C GLN A 52 -1.19 -7.82 -7.52
N THR A 53 0.09 -7.95 -7.18
CA THR A 53 0.53 -8.60 -5.93
C THR A 53 0.32 -7.67 -4.75
N VAL A 54 -0.37 -8.14 -3.72
CA VAL A 54 -0.48 -7.47 -2.42
C VAL A 54 0.83 -7.67 -1.67
N ILE A 55 1.55 -6.58 -1.39
CA ILE A 55 2.85 -6.60 -0.71
C ILE A 55 2.78 -6.20 0.76
N SER A 56 1.72 -5.47 1.13
CA SER A 56 1.39 -5.14 2.51
C SER A 56 -0.13 -5.01 2.64
N GLN A 57 -0.68 -5.36 3.80
CA GLN A 57 -2.09 -5.16 4.09
C GLN A 57 -2.33 -4.97 5.59
N ARG A 58 -3.34 -4.19 5.95
CA ARG A 58 -3.75 -3.97 7.34
C ARG A 58 -5.27 -3.95 7.45
N GLN A 59 -5.79 -4.58 8.49
CA GLN A 59 -7.21 -4.47 8.82
C GLN A 59 -7.52 -3.12 9.45
N ILE A 60 -8.59 -2.49 8.98
CA ILE A 60 -9.14 -1.25 9.53
C ILE A 60 -10.36 -1.59 10.40
N ALA A 61 -10.50 -0.90 11.53
CA ALA A 61 -11.68 -1.07 12.38
C ALA A 61 -12.94 -0.55 11.65
N ALA A 62 -14.06 -1.26 11.77
CA ALA A 62 -15.27 -0.98 10.98
C ALA A 62 -15.93 0.39 11.20
N LYS A 63 -15.55 1.13 12.25
CA LYS A 63 -16.00 2.51 12.52
C LYS A 63 -14.90 3.56 12.29
N SER A 64 -13.75 3.14 11.77
CA SER A 64 -12.59 3.98 11.51
C SER A 64 -12.44 4.18 9.99
N ASN A 65 -11.87 5.30 9.60
CA ASN A 65 -11.48 5.57 8.21
C ASN A 65 -10.04 5.09 7.96
N GLU A 66 -9.62 5.10 6.71
CA GLU A 66 -8.36 4.47 6.27
C GLU A 66 -7.14 5.35 6.54
N ILE A 67 -7.38 6.63 6.85
CA ILE A 67 -6.38 7.68 7.04
C ILE A 67 -5.33 7.28 8.09
N PRO A 68 -5.69 6.86 9.32
CA PRO A 68 -4.70 6.49 10.34
C PRO A 68 -3.96 5.18 10.01
N ALA A 69 -4.48 4.38 9.08
CA ALA A 69 -3.89 3.12 8.67
C ALA A 69 -2.88 3.28 7.52
N PHE A 70 -2.84 4.43 6.86
CA PHE A 70 -1.98 4.71 5.71
C PHE A 70 -0.49 4.65 6.06
N ALA A 71 -0.02 5.50 6.96
CA ALA A 71 1.39 5.51 7.35
C ALA A 71 1.86 4.16 7.92
N PRO A 72 1.10 3.52 8.84
CA PRO A 72 1.49 2.22 9.37
C PRO A 72 1.46 1.06 8.35
N LEU A 73 0.80 1.21 7.20
CA LEU A 73 0.84 0.23 6.09
C LEU A 73 2.19 0.29 5.36
N LEU A 74 2.73 1.49 5.21
CA LEU A 74 3.91 1.79 4.39
C LEU A 74 5.22 1.77 5.19
N GLU A 75 5.17 1.88 6.51
CA GLU A 75 6.33 1.97 7.43
C GLU A 75 7.47 0.95 7.18
N ARG A 76 7.14 -0.23 6.66
CA ARG A 76 8.12 -1.31 6.42
C ARG A 76 8.47 -1.55 4.95
N LEU A 77 8.00 -0.69 4.05
CA LEU A 77 8.23 -0.80 2.61
C LEU A 77 9.32 0.18 2.18
N ASP A 78 10.21 -0.26 1.29
CA ASP A 78 11.12 0.66 0.59
C ASP A 78 10.33 1.31 -0.56
N LEU A 79 9.99 2.58 -0.39
CA LEU A 79 9.17 3.33 -1.34
C LEU A 79 10.00 3.99 -2.45
N ARG A 80 11.34 3.91 -2.38
CA ARG A 80 12.22 4.50 -3.41
C ARG A 80 11.92 3.85 -4.77
N GLY A 81 11.82 4.69 -5.80
CA GLY A 81 11.48 4.23 -7.15
C GLY A 81 10.02 3.80 -7.35
N HIS A 82 9.13 4.06 -6.38
CA HIS A 82 7.70 3.78 -6.54
C HIS A 82 6.89 5.06 -6.84
N VAL A 83 5.85 4.91 -7.65
CA VAL A 83 4.76 5.89 -7.81
C VAL A 83 3.56 5.38 -7.04
N ILE A 84 3.16 6.11 -6.00
CA ILE A 84 2.03 5.73 -5.16
C ILE A 84 0.75 6.34 -5.71
N THR A 85 -0.25 5.48 -5.92
CA THR A 85 -1.61 5.89 -6.29
C THR A 85 -2.55 5.49 -5.16
N ALA A 86 -3.32 6.43 -4.64
CA ALA A 86 -4.29 6.20 -3.58
C ALA A 86 -5.58 6.97 -3.84
N ASP A 87 -6.64 6.67 -3.09
CA ASP A 87 -7.87 7.45 -3.12
C ASP A 87 -7.60 8.94 -2.85
N ALA A 88 -8.40 9.83 -3.45
CA ALA A 88 -8.32 11.26 -3.23
C ALA A 88 -8.43 11.65 -1.74
N MET A 89 -9.10 10.87 -0.90
CA MET A 89 -9.12 11.08 0.56
C MET A 89 -7.72 11.07 1.21
N HIS A 90 -6.71 10.51 0.54
CA HIS A 90 -5.32 10.48 1.01
C HIS A 90 -4.50 11.72 0.62
N THR A 91 -5.06 12.73 -0.08
CA THR A 91 -4.37 14.00 -0.33
C THR A 91 -4.24 14.82 0.96
N GLN A 92 -3.34 14.40 1.83
CA GLN A 92 -3.06 14.97 3.15
C GLN A 92 -1.56 15.26 3.26
N THR A 93 -1.20 16.37 3.90
CA THR A 93 0.19 16.78 4.05
C THR A 93 1.01 15.70 4.76
N ASP A 94 0.51 15.17 5.87
CA ASP A 94 1.18 14.12 6.65
C ASP A 94 1.44 12.85 5.82
N HIS A 95 0.54 12.51 4.89
CA HIS A 95 0.76 11.37 3.98
C HIS A 95 1.85 11.68 2.95
N ALA A 96 1.90 12.89 2.41
CA ALA A 96 2.95 13.29 1.48
C ALA A 96 4.33 13.29 2.17
N GLU A 97 4.40 13.75 3.41
CA GLU A 97 5.60 13.67 4.25
C GLU A 97 6.01 12.21 4.47
N GLN A 98 5.07 11.33 4.80
CA GLN A 98 5.35 9.91 4.99
C GLN A 98 5.90 9.20 3.75
N ILE A 99 5.49 9.62 2.54
CA ILE A 99 5.92 9.01 1.27
C ILE A 99 7.27 9.59 0.79
N SER A 100 7.58 10.82 1.18
CA SER A 100 8.81 11.51 0.78
C SER A 100 9.96 11.38 1.78
N ALA A 101 9.69 10.88 2.98
CA ALA A 101 10.67 10.52 4.01
C ALA A 101 11.51 9.29 3.61
#